data_AF-X0V068-F1
#
_entry.id   AF-X0V068-F1
#
_cell.length_a   1.000
_cell.length_b   1.000
_cell.length_c   1.000
_cell.angle_alpha   90.00
_cell.angle_beta   90.00
_cell.angle_gamma   90.00
#
_symmetry.space_group_name_H-M   'P 1'
#
loop_
_entity.id
_entity.type
_entity.pdbx_description
1 polymer ?
#
loop_
_entity_poly.entity_id
_entity_poly.type
_entity_poly.pdbx_seq_one_letter_code
_entity_poly.pdbx_strand_id
1 'polypeptide(L)' 'ASNISFGLPDRDLVNHAFLAMAISSGVTCPTVDAAKVHPAVLSIDLILGRDRFAQRYMRDFRQRNNQKQF' A
#
# COMPACT_ATOMS: atom_id res chain seq x y z
N ALA A 1 4.01 2.63 9.35
CA ALA A 1 4.31 1.61 10.35
C ALA A 1 5.82 1.39 10.33
N SER A 2 6.61 2.38 10.77
CA SER A 2 8.08 2.30 10.68
C SER A 2 8.70 1.45 11.82
N ASN A 3 7.96 1.28 12.93
CA ASN A 3 8.49 0.66 14.15
C ASN A 3 8.49 -0.87 14.12
N ILE A 4 7.62 -1.50 13.31
CA ILE A 4 7.46 -2.97 13.32
C ILE A 4 8.64 -3.70 12.65
N SER A 5 9.38 -3.01 11.80
CA SER A 5 10.49 -3.54 11.01
C SER A 5 11.86 -3.04 11.49
N PHE A 6 11.97 -2.47 12.68
CA PHE A 6 13.25 -1.97 13.19
C PHE A 6 14.25 -3.12 13.41
N GLY A 7 15.40 -3.07 12.72
CA GLY A 7 16.44 -4.12 12.79
C GLY A 7 16.28 -5.28 11.80
N LEU A 8 15.24 -5.28 10.94
CA LEU A 8 15.03 -6.33 9.94
C LEU A 8 15.49 -5.89 8.54
N PRO A 9 16.02 -6.82 7.70
CA PRO A 9 16.14 -6.61 6.27
C PRO A 9 14.74 -6.51 5.62
N ASP A 10 14.64 -5.89 4.44
CA ASP A 10 13.38 -5.73 3.68
C ASP A 10 12.22 -5.08 4.45
N ARG A 11 12.54 -4.01 5.19
CA ARG A 11 11.59 -3.27 6.03
C ARG A 11 10.31 -2.86 5.30
N ASP A 12 10.41 -2.46 4.04
CA ASP A 12 9.27 -2.01 3.25
C ASP A 12 8.26 -3.15 3.00
N LEU A 13 8.74 -4.38 2.74
CA LEU A 13 7.88 -5.54 2.50
C LEU A 13 7.12 -5.95 3.78
N VAL A 14 7.81 -6.00 4.92
CA VAL A 14 7.19 -6.29 6.22
C VAL A 14 6.16 -5.20 6.58
N ASN A 15 6.50 -3.93 6.35
CA ASN A 15 5.60 -2.81 6.62
C ASN A 15 4.34 -2.87 5.73
N HIS A 16 4.47 -3.25 4.45
CA HIS A 16 3.34 -3.40 3.53
C HIS A 16 2.41 -4.55 3.96
N ALA A 17 2.96 -5.71 4.31
CA ALA A 17 2.18 -6.85 4.76
C ALA A 17 1.42 -6.53 6.06
N PHE A 18 2.10 -5.91 7.03
CA PHE A 18 1.47 -5.47 8.27
C PHE A 18 0.35 -4.45 7.99
N LEU A 19 0.60 -3.48 7.12
CA LEU A 19 -0.39 -2.45 6.79
C LEU A 19 -1.63 -3.04 6.11
N ALA A 20 -1.48 -4.01 5.22
CA ALA A 20 -2.59 -4.70 4.59
C ALA A 20 -3.48 -5.42 5.63
N MET A 21 -2.85 -6.12 6.58
CA MET A 21 -3.57 -6.76 7.69
C MET A 21 -4.27 -5.73 8.58
N ALA A 22 -3.62 -4.62 8.91
CA ALA A 22 -4.18 -3.56 9.73
C ALA A 22 -5.41 -2.90 9.06
N ILE A 23 -5.35 -2.66 7.75
CA ILE A 23 -6.48 -2.10 6.98
C ILE A 23 -7.65 -3.10 6.94
N SER A 24 -7.34 -4.40 6.78
CA SER A 24 -8.34 -5.46 6.85
C SER A 24 -8.96 -5.60 8.24
N SER A 25 -8.22 -5.31 9.31
CA SER A 25 -8.74 -5.31 10.68
C SER A 25 -9.49 -4.02 11.06
N GLY A 26 -9.67 -3.08 10.14
CA GLY A 26 -10.48 -1.88 10.34
C GLY A 26 -9.69 -0.62 10.77
N VAL A 27 -8.36 -0.62 10.69
CA VAL A 27 -7.57 0.59 10.97
C VAL A 27 -7.91 1.71 9.99
N THR A 28 -8.19 2.89 10.53
CA THR A 28 -8.62 4.07 9.74
C THR A 28 -7.48 5.03 9.42
N CYS A 29 -6.52 5.22 10.34
CA CYS A 29 -5.42 6.20 10.19
C CYS A 29 -4.08 5.63 10.68
N PRO A 30 -3.39 4.80 9.88
CA PRO A 30 -2.06 4.30 10.23
C PRO A 30 -1.00 5.37 9.94
N THR A 31 -0.07 5.62 10.89
CA THR A 31 1.09 6.50 10.64
C THR A 31 2.12 5.76 9.80
N VAL A 32 2.16 6.05 8.50
CA VAL A 32 2.99 5.41 7.47
C VAL A 32 3.57 6.46 6.52
N ASP A 33 4.68 6.13 5.87
CA ASP A 33 5.16 6.93 4.73
C ASP A 33 4.28 6.63 3.51
N ALA A 34 3.42 7.59 3.16
CA ALA A 34 2.44 7.46 2.09
C ALA A 34 3.09 7.14 0.73
N ALA A 35 4.29 7.69 0.44
CA ALA A 35 4.94 7.49 -0.85
C ALA A 35 5.33 6.03 -1.10
N LYS A 36 5.70 5.32 -0.03
CA LYS A 36 6.13 3.92 -0.12
C LYS A 36 4.97 2.94 -0.12
N VAL A 37 3.97 3.21 0.72
CA VAL A 37 2.88 2.25 0.96
C VAL A 37 1.67 2.45 0.05
N HIS A 38 1.61 3.53 -0.73
CA HIS A 38 0.50 3.83 -1.63
C HIS A 38 0.07 2.64 -2.50
N PRO A 39 0.99 1.89 -3.16
CA PRO A 39 0.59 0.73 -3.95
C PRO A 39 -0.02 -0.39 -3.11
N ALA A 40 0.50 -0.61 -1.90
CA ALA A 40 -0.01 -1.63 -0.98
C ALA A 40 -1.42 -1.29 -0.47
N VAL A 41 -1.68 -0.02 -0.17
CA VAL A 41 -3.01 0.47 0.26
C VAL A 41 -4.04 0.30 -0.86
N LEU A 42 -3.71 0.72 -2.08
CA LEU A 42 -4.63 0.54 -3.22
C LEU A 42 -4.88 -0.93 -3.54
N SER A 43 -3.87 -1.80 -3.36
CA SER A 43 -4.02 -3.24 -3.57
C SER A 43 -4.96 -3.87 -2.54
N ILE A 44 -4.84 -3.51 -1.26
CA ILE A 44 -5.74 -4.04 -0.22
C ILE A 44 -7.16 -3.47 -0.36
N ASP A 45 -7.31 -2.20 -0.75
CA ASP A 45 -8.63 -1.62 -1.03
C ASP A 45 -9.33 -2.30 -2.22
N LEU A 46 -8.56 -2.70 -3.24
CA LEU A 46 -9.05 -3.52 -4.34
C LEU A 46 -9.53 -4.90 -3.85
N ILE A 47 -8.72 -5.60 -3.05
CA ILE A 47 -9.04 -6.93 -2.49
C ILE A 47 -10.27 -6.87 -1.58
N LEU A 48 -10.40 -5.82 -0.77
CA LEU A 48 -11.54 -5.60 0.13
C LEU A 48 -12.79 -5.08 -0.60
N GLY A 49 -12.75 -4.94 -1.93
CA GLY A 49 -13.89 -4.46 -2.73
C GLY A 49 -14.25 -2.99 -2.50
N ARG A 50 -13.34 -2.21 -1.90
CA ARG A 50 -13.51 -0.77 -1.64
C ARG A 50 -13.21 0.09 -2.87
N ASP A 51 -12.51 -0.47 -3.87
CA ASP A 51 -12.25 0.18 -5.16
C ASP A 51 -13.24 -0.28 -6.24
N ARG A 52 -14.18 0.60 -6.62
CA ARG A 52 -15.16 0.29 -7.67
C ARG A 52 -14.44 0.13 -9.01
N PHE A 53 -14.62 -1.02 -9.65
CA PHE A 53 -14.02 -1.37 -10.95
C PHE A 53 -12.48 -1.26 -10.99
N ALA A 54 -11.79 -1.38 -9.85
CA ALA A 54 -10.34 -1.24 -9.76
C ALA A 54 -9.79 0.08 -10.34
N GLN A 55 -10.62 1.14 -10.40
CA GLN A 55 -10.27 2.37 -11.10
C GLN A 55 -9.05 3.05 -10.46
N ARG A 56 -8.98 3.09 -9.13
CA ARG A 56 -7.87 3.73 -8.41
C ARG A 56 -6.58 2.93 -8.62
N TYR A 57 -6.67 1.60 -8.50
CA TYR A 57 -5.54 0.71 -8.74
C TYR A 57 -5.00 0.85 -10.18
N MET A 58 -5.86 0.82 -11.19
CA MET A 58 -5.45 0.96 -12.59
C MET A 58 -4.88 2.35 -12.92
N ARG A 59 -5.40 3.41 -12.29
CA ARG A 59 -4.88 4.77 -12.46
C ARG A 59 -3.45 4.88 -11.92
N ASP A 60 -3.23 4.38 -10.71
CA ASP A 60 -1.91 4.34 -10.08
C ASP A 60 -0.92 3.48 -10.88
N PHE A 61 -1.35 2.31 -11.35
CA PHE A 61 -0.52 1.46 -12.22
C PHE A 61 -0.08 2.19 -13.49
N ARG A 62 -0.98 2.90 -14.17
CA ARG A 62 -0.65 3.72 -15.35
C ARG A 62 0.33 4.84 -15.03
N GLN A 63 0.17 5.55 -13.91
CA GLN A 63 1.10 6.60 -13.49
C GLN A 63 2.50 6.06 -13.23
N ARG A 64 2.62 4.94 -12.50
CA ARG A 64 3.91 4.29 -12.23
C ARG A 64 4.59 3.80 -13.50
N ASN A 65 3.82 3.25 -14.44
CA ASN A 65 4.37 2.82 -15.73
C ASN A 65 4.89 4.00 -16.55
N ASN A 66 4.18 5.13 -16.55
CA ASN A 66 4.63 6.32 -17.28
C ASN A 66 5.90 6.93 -16.67
N GLN A 67 6.03 6.93 -15.34
CA GLN A 67 7.24 7.41 -14.66
C GLN A 67 8.47 6.55 -14.90
N LYS A 68 8.31 5.24 -15.15
CA LYS A 68 9.42 4.34 -15.48
C LYS A 68 9.95 4.48 -16.91
N GLN A 69 9.23 5.22 -17.78
CA GLN A 69 9.63 5.43 -19.17
C GLN A 69 10.47 6.69 -19.38
N PHE A 70 10.86 7.39 -18.31
CA PHE A 70 11.74 8.55 -18.32
C PHE A 70 12.98 8.30 -17.48
#